data_AF-A0A2R6NTX0-F1
#
_entry.id   AF-A0A2R6NTX0-F1
#
_cell.length_a   1.000
_cell.length_b   1.000
_cell.length_c   1.000
_cell.angle_alpha   90.00
_cell.angle_beta   90.00
_cell.angle_gamma   90.00
#
_symmetry.space_group_name_H-M   'P 1'
#
loop_
_entity.id
_entity.type
_entity.pdbx_description
1 polymer ?
#
loop_
_entity_poly.entity_id
_entity_poly.type
_entity_poly.pdbx_seq_one_letter_code
_entity_poly.pdbx_strand_id
1 'polypeptide(L)'
;MVDNPAKSSGPQQGSSDSNQISTTQRSKKRFKRDNERTQREDPPRCHLNTIPLEILAEILSYTTPRDILALARSNKFFCATFANNPSSTFIWKRSRADFNPNAIPDPTPNFTEASYAAFLFDPGECEVRVHLFVLAKLNLALSYIGL
;
A
#
# COMPACT_ATOMS: atom_id res chain seq x y z
N MET A 1 17.81 66.04 23.95
CA MET A 1 17.98 65.54 22.57
C MET A 1 18.20 64.03 22.68
N VAL A 2 17.27 63.15 22.34
CA VAL A 2 16.36 63.14 21.19
C VAL A 2 15.05 62.46 21.58
N ASP A 3 14.01 62.88 20.88
CA ASP A 3 12.60 62.74 21.16
C ASP A 3 12.03 61.32 21.06
N ASN A 4 11.00 61.08 21.89
CA ASN A 4 9.99 60.05 21.74
C ASN A 4 9.26 60.26 20.38
N PRO A 5 8.67 59.23 19.75
CA PRO A 5 7.21 59.22 19.83
C PRO A 5 6.55 57.83 19.81
N ALA A 6 5.40 57.82 20.50
CA ALA A 6 4.37 56.82 20.46
C ALA A 6 3.81 56.56 19.05
N LYS A 7 3.32 55.33 18.83
CA LYS A 7 2.28 55.05 17.84
C LYS A 7 1.10 54.31 18.49
N SER A 8 0.10 55.13 18.85
CA SER A 8 -1.34 54.93 18.58
C SER A 8 -1.54 54.30 17.18
N SER A 9 -2.55 53.48 16.84
CA SER A 9 -3.99 53.51 17.13
C SER A 9 -4.66 52.35 16.37
N GLY A 10 -5.79 51.84 16.86
CA GLY A 10 -6.98 51.61 16.01
C GLY A 10 -7.25 50.21 15.44
N PRO A 11 -8.49 49.95 14.95
CA PRO A 11 -9.31 48.81 15.40
C PRO A 11 -9.86 47.90 14.29
N GLN A 12 -10.65 46.92 14.74
CA GLN A 12 -11.50 45.97 14.01
C GLN A 12 -12.39 46.59 12.91
N GLN A 13 -12.61 45.85 11.81
CA GLN A 13 -13.86 45.69 11.02
C GLN A 13 -13.49 44.88 9.74
N GLY A 14 -14.23 43.90 9.24
CA GLY A 14 -15.67 43.73 9.22
C GLY A 14 -16.18 44.04 7.80
N SER A 15 -16.46 42.96 7.03
CA SER A 15 -17.38 42.84 5.88
C SER A 15 -17.36 43.87 4.72
N SER A 16 -17.30 43.36 3.48
CA SER A 16 -18.16 43.69 2.31
C SER A 16 -17.57 42.96 1.09
N ASP A 17 -18.15 41.85 0.65
CA ASP A 17 -19.23 41.77 -0.35
C ASP A 17 -18.73 41.75 -1.80
N SER A 18 -19.03 40.64 -2.49
CA SER A 18 -19.72 40.59 -3.80
C SER A 18 -19.01 41.27 -5.02
N ASN A 19 -18.83 40.71 -6.22
CA ASN A 19 -19.49 39.60 -6.92
C ASN A 19 -18.90 39.48 -8.35
N GLN A 20 -19.24 38.38 -9.02
CA GLN A 20 -19.30 38.15 -10.49
C GLN A 20 -18.01 37.86 -11.28
N ILE A 21 -17.97 36.66 -11.87
CA ILE A 21 -18.03 36.47 -13.33
C ILE A 21 -18.86 35.21 -13.61
N SER A 22 -20.04 35.41 -14.20
CA SER A 22 -20.85 34.44 -14.92
C SER A 22 -20.31 34.34 -16.35
N THR A 23 -20.09 33.17 -16.93
CA THR A 23 -21.02 32.48 -17.84
C THR A 23 -20.14 31.44 -18.57
N THR A 24 -20.51 30.17 -18.70
CA THR A 24 -21.27 29.71 -19.86
C THR A 24 -21.87 28.35 -19.60
N GLN A 25 -23.17 28.27 -19.82
CA GLN A 25 -23.94 27.03 -19.85
C GLN A 25 -23.50 26.16 -21.02
N ARG A 26 -23.16 24.89 -20.75
CA ARG A 26 -23.27 23.84 -21.76
C ARG A 26 -24.10 22.69 -21.20
N SER A 27 -25.40 22.80 -21.41
CA SER A 27 -26.35 21.69 -21.34
C SER A 27 -25.84 20.54 -22.21
N LYS A 28 -25.33 19.49 -21.56
CA LYS A 28 -25.38 18.14 -22.09
C LYS A 28 -26.32 17.37 -21.19
N LYS A 29 -27.55 17.23 -21.70
CA LYS A 29 -28.62 16.35 -21.23
C LYS A 29 -28.05 14.93 -21.06
N ARG A 30 -27.38 14.68 -19.93
CA ARG A 30 -26.87 13.35 -19.57
C ARG A 30 -28.10 12.58 -19.14
N PHE A 31 -28.47 11.60 -19.96
CA PHE A 31 -29.55 10.65 -19.73
C PHE A 31 -29.71 10.40 -18.23
N LYS A 32 -30.88 10.78 -17.72
CA LYS A 32 -31.37 10.38 -16.40
C LYS A 32 -31.48 8.86 -16.46
N ARG A 33 -30.38 8.19 -16.14
CA ARG A 33 -30.32 6.74 -15.99
C ARG A 33 -31.06 6.47 -14.69
N ASP A 34 -32.21 5.82 -14.84
CA ASP A 34 -33.15 5.58 -13.77
C ASP A 34 -32.47 4.90 -12.58
N ASN A 35 -32.92 5.38 -11.43
CA ASN A 35 -32.44 5.10 -10.08
C ASN A 35 -32.90 3.71 -9.64
N GLU A 36 -32.41 2.65 -10.27
CA GLU A 36 -32.35 1.34 -9.61
C GLU A 36 -31.11 1.32 -8.71
N ARG A 37 -31.28 1.89 -7.52
CA ARG A 37 -30.44 1.56 -6.35
C ARG A 37 -30.75 0.12 -5.98
N THR A 38 -30.24 -0.84 -6.76
CA THR A 38 -29.91 -2.15 -6.22
C THR A 38 -29.00 -1.86 -5.03
N GLN A 39 -29.42 -2.25 -3.83
CA GLN A 39 -28.59 -2.16 -2.63
C GLN A 39 -27.29 -2.90 -2.96
N ARG A 40 -26.23 -2.14 -3.25
CA ARG A 40 -24.90 -2.72 -3.39
C ARG A 40 -24.47 -2.95 -1.96
N GLU A 41 -24.69 -4.17 -1.46
CA GLU A 41 -24.05 -4.63 -0.25
C GLU A 41 -22.56 -4.28 -0.38
N ASP A 42 -22.06 -3.47 0.54
CA ASP A 42 -20.66 -3.10 0.54
C ASP A 42 -19.82 -4.39 0.58
N PRO A 43 -18.76 -4.51 -0.23
CA PRO A 43 -17.95 -5.72 -0.24
C PRO A 43 -17.45 -6.02 1.19
N PRO A 44 -17.43 -7.31 1.60
CA PRO A 44 -17.00 -7.69 2.94
C PRO A 44 -15.61 -7.10 3.24
N ARG A 45 -15.51 -6.37 4.35
CA ARG A 45 -14.25 -5.76 4.76
C ARG A 45 -13.29 -6.83 5.29
N CYS A 46 -12.02 -6.75 4.89
CA CYS A 46 -10.96 -7.57 5.48
C CYS A 46 -10.58 -6.98 6.85
N HIS A 47 -10.86 -7.72 7.92
CA HIS A 47 -10.56 -7.28 9.29
C HIS A 47 -9.11 -7.55 9.72
N LEU A 48 -8.36 -8.37 8.96
CA LEU A 48 -6.95 -8.68 9.28
C LEU A 48 -6.07 -7.44 9.25
N ASN A 49 -6.38 -6.47 8.37
CA ASN A 49 -5.65 -5.20 8.29
C ASN A 49 -5.91 -4.25 9.47
N THR A 50 -6.91 -4.53 10.29
CA THR A 50 -7.27 -3.73 11.48
C THR A 50 -6.52 -4.21 12.73
N ILE A 51 -6.04 -5.45 12.72
CA ILE A 51 -5.29 -6.05 13.83
C ILE A 51 -3.90 -5.41 13.91
N PRO A 52 -3.37 -5.13 15.12
CA PRO A 52 -1.99 -4.69 15.28
C PRO A 52 -0.99 -5.68 14.66
N LEU A 53 0.06 -5.15 14.01
CA LEU A 53 1.04 -5.96 13.30
C LEU A 53 1.69 -7.02 14.19
N GLU A 54 1.98 -6.70 15.45
CA GLU A 54 2.63 -7.63 16.39
C GLU A 54 1.81 -8.91 16.62
N ILE A 55 0.48 -8.77 16.76
CA ILE A 55 -0.41 -9.91 16.95
C ILE A 55 -0.49 -10.75 15.67
N LEU A 56 -0.56 -10.08 14.52
CA LEU A 56 -0.56 -10.75 13.24
C LEU A 56 0.77 -11.48 12.99
N ALA A 57 1.90 -10.91 13.38
CA ALA A 57 3.21 -11.52 13.29
C ALA A 57 3.35 -12.76 14.19
N GLU A 58 2.82 -12.72 15.41
CA GLU A 58 2.79 -13.88 16.30
C GLU A 58 1.97 -15.02 15.70
N ILE A 59 0.75 -14.73 15.20
CA ILE A 59 -0.10 -15.74 14.53
C ILE A 59 0.64 -16.36 13.35
N LEU A 60 1.21 -15.53 12.46
CA LEU A 60 1.90 -16.00 11.27
C LEU A 60 3.17 -16.79 11.58
N SER A 61 3.81 -16.56 12.73
CA SER A 61 4.98 -17.31 13.15
C SER A 61 4.69 -18.79 13.42
N TYR A 62 3.42 -19.15 13.70
CA TYR A 62 2.97 -20.54 13.86
C TYR A 62 2.38 -21.16 12.59
N THR A 63 2.40 -20.43 11.47
CA THR A 63 1.88 -20.91 10.18
C THR A 63 3.02 -21.41 9.29
N THR A 64 2.70 -21.93 8.10
CA THR A 64 3.72 -22.35 7.14
C THR A 64 4.20 -21.17 6.27
N PRO A 65 5.42 -21.20 5.72
CA PRO A 65 5.89 -20.11 4.85
C PRO A 65 5.01 -19.93 3.60
N ARG A 66 4.34 -21.00 3.17
CA ARG A 66 3.34 -20.97 2.08
C ARG A 66 2.15 -20.07 2.42
N ASP A 67 1.64 -20.16 3.64
CA ASP A 67 0.50 -19.37 4.11
C ASP A 67 0.86 -17.90 4.24
N ILE A 68 2.06 -17.61 4.78
CA ILE A 68 2.59 -16.25 4.87
C ILE A 68 2.73 -15.64 3.46
N LEU A 69 3.23 -16.41 2.49
CA LEU A 69 3.33 -15.97 1.10
C LEU A 69 1.96 -15.70 0.47
N ALA A 70 0.99 -16.59 0.69
CA ALA A 70 -0.37 -16.39 0.19
C ALA A 70 -1.00 -15.12 0.77
N LEU A 71 -0.81 -14.86 2.07
CA LEU A 71 -1.28 -13.64 2.72
C LEU A 71 -0.60 -12.40 2.13
N ALA A 72 0.72 -12.43 1.96
CA ALA A 72 1.47 -11.34 1.34
C ALA A 72 0.95 -11.00 -0.06
N ARG A 73 0.55 -12.00 -0.85
CA ARG A 73 0.01 -11.80 -2.21
C ARG A 73 -1.44 -11.35 -2.26
N SER A 74 -2.21 -11.56 -1.19
CA SER A 74 -3.64 -11.21 -1.15
C SER A 74 -3.91 -9.70 -1.06
N ASN A 75 -2.95 -8.92 -0.53
CA ASN A 75 -3.12 -7.48 -0.35
C ASN A 75 -1.79 -6.73 -0.49
N LYS A 76 -1.80 -5.57 -1.16
CA LYS A 76 -0.63 -4.70 -1.30
C LYS A 76 -0.05 -4.26 0.06
N PHE A 77 -0.89 -4.05 1.07
CA PHE A 77 -0.43 -3.75 2.43
C PHE A 77 0.38 -4.90 3.01
N PHE A 78 -0.14 -6.13 2.93
CA PHE A 78 0.56 -7.31 3.42
C PHE A 78 1.82 -7.63 2.61
N CYS A 79 1.81 -7.40 1.30
CA CYS A 79 3.01 -7.50 0.47
C CYS A 79 4.11 -6.55 0.98
N ALA A 80 3.78 -5.28 1.20
CA ALA A 80 4.74 -4.30 1.71
C ALA A 80 5.27 -4.68 3.10
N THR A 81 4.40 -5.20 3.97
CA THR A 81 4.74 -5.51 5.36
C THR A 81 5.48 -6.84 5.53
N PHE A 82 5.11 -7.89 4.81
CA PHE A 82 5.67 -9.24 5.01
C PHE A 82 6.73 -9.63 3.97
N ALA A 83 6.61 -9.16 2.73
CA ALA A 83 7.57 -9.53 1.67
C ALA A 83 8.69 -8.50 1.49
N ASN A 84 8.38 -7.22 1.62
CA ASN A 84 9.33 -6.13 1.30
C ASN A 84 10.02 -5.52 2.52
N ASN A 85 9.55 -5.80 3.73
CA ASN A 85 10.10 -5.24 4.96
C ASN A 85 11.09 -6.21 5.62
N PRO A 86 12.37 -5.84 5.80
CA PRO A 86 13.34 -6.67 6.49
C PRO A 86 12.96 -6.98 7.96
N SER A 87 12.20 -6.10 8.60
CA SER A 87 11.78 -6.29 10.00
C SER A 87 10.81 -7.45 10.19
N SER A 88 10.17 -7.96 9.15
CA SER A 88 9.27 -9.14 9.24
C SER A 88 9.98 -10.47 8.97
N THR A 89 11.30 -10.45 8.72
CA THR A 89 12.11 -11.67 8.46
C THR A 89 12.04 -12.70 9.58
N PHE A 90 11.88 -12.27 10.84
CA PHE A 90 11.79 -13.19 11.98
C PHE A 90 10.57 -14.13 11.88
N ILE A 91 9.47 -13.67 11.31
CA ILE A 91 8.25 -14.45 11.12
C ILE A 91 8.54 -15.63 10.19
N TRP A 92 9.22 -15.34 9.07
CA TRP A 92 9.61 -16.34 8.09
C TRP A 92 10.62 -17.34 8.65
N LYS A 93 11.62 -16.86 9.40
CA LYS A 93 12.64 -17.72 10.04
C LYS A 93 12.00 -18.71 11.01
N ARG A 94 11.10 -18.22 11.86
CA ARG A 94 10.39 -19.07 12.83
C ARG A 94 9.50 -20.09 12.13
N SER A 95 8.69 -19.64 11.17
CA SER A 95 7.82 -20.49 10.37
C SER A 95 8.59 -21.59 9.61
N ARG A 96 9.82 -21.31 9.13
CA ARG A 96 10.69 -22.31 8.53
C ARG A 96 11.27 -23.31 9.53
N ALA A 97 11.69 -22.83 10.70
CA ALA A 97 12.26 -23.68 11.75
C ALA A 97 11.23 -24.68 12.28
N ASP A 98 9.97 -24.24 12.39
CA ASP A 98 8.84 -25.04 12.89
C ASP A 98 8.17 -25.88 11.79
N PHE A 99 8.69 -25.86 10.55
CA PHE A 99 8.13 -26.62 9.43
C PHE A 99 8.38 -28.13 9.58
N ASN A 100 7.33 -28.93 9.42
CA ASN A 100 7.33 -30.40 9.58
C ASN A 100 7.14 -31.06 8.20
N PRO A 101 7.84 -32.17 7.82
CA PRO A 101 8.67 -33.08 8.63
C PRO A 101 10.07 -32.57 8.98
N ASN A 102 10.60 -31.62 8.21
CA ASN A 102 11.97 -31.15 8.35
C ASN A 102 12.00 -29.63 8.26
N ALA A 103 12.76 -29.00 9.16
CA ALA A 103 13.00 -27.57 9.12
C ALA A 103 13.57 -27.15 7.75
N ILE A 104 13.07 -26.03 7.23
CA ILE A 104 13.51 -25.50 5.95
C ILE A 104 14.82 -24.73 6.17
N PRO A 105 15.88 -24.99 5.39
CA PRO A 105 17.16 -24.32 5.56
C PRO A 105 17.07 -22.82 5.29
N ASP A 106 18.08 -22.08 5.75
CA ASP A 106 18.15 -20.65 5.50
C ASP A 106 18.34 -20.33 4.00
N PRO A 107 17.69 -19.28 3.50
CA PRO A 107 17.85 -18.84 2.12
C PRO A 107 19.28 -18.38 1.86
N THR A 108 19.76 -18.63 0.64
CA THR A 108 21.03 -18.05 0.18
C THR A 108 20.98 -16.52 0.20
N PRO A 109 22.12 -15.81 0.31
CA PRO A 109 22.14 -14.35 0.43
C PRO A 109 21.45 -13.56 -0.70
N ASN A 110 21.22 -14.20 -1.85
CA ASN A 110 20.57 -13.60 -3.02
C ASN A 110 19.04 -13.70 -2.98
N PHE A 111 18.48 -14.45 -2.02
CA PHE A 111 17.04 -14.69 -1.90
C PHE A 111 16.45 -13.86 -0.76
N THR A 112 15.30 -13.24 -1.03
CA THR A 112 14.44 -12.74 0.04
C THR A 112 13.61 -13.88 0.61
N GLU A 113 13.12 -13.73 1.83
CA GLU A 113 12.29 -14.76 2.47
C GLU A 113 11.05 -15.10 1.65
N ALA A 114 10.38 -14.09 1.10
CA ALA A 114 9.21 -14.27 0.26
C ALA A 114 9.54 -14.90 -1.11
N SER A 115 10.67 -14.53 -1.74
CA SER A 115 11.08 -15.15 -3.01
C SER A 115 11.51 -16.59 -2.82
N TYR A 116 12.11 -16.91 -1.66
CA TYR A 116 12.49 -18.27 -1.29
C TYR A 116 11.27 -19.14 -1.01
N ALA A 117 10.30 -18.63 -0.25
CA ALA A 117 9.02 -19.30 -0.05
C ALA A 117 8.28 -19.53 -1.38
N ALA A 118 8.30 -18.55 -2.29
CA ALA A 118 7.70 -18.71 -3.62
C ALA A 118 8.41 -19.82 -4.41
N PHE A 119 9.74 -19.86 -4.37
CA PHE A 119 10.51 -20.92 -5.01
C PHE A 119 10.17 -22.32 -4.47
N LEU A 120 9.91 -22.46 -3.17
CA LEU A 120 9.59 -23.75 -2.55
C LEU A 120 8.13 -24.19 -2.73
N PHE A 121 7.18 -23.26 -2.73
CA PHE A 121 5.76 -23.55 -2.55
C PHE A 121 4.83 -23.03 -3.64
N ASP A 122 5.30 -22.16 -4.54
CA ASP A 122 4.47 -21.65 -5.63
C ASP A 122 4.44 -22.71 -6.75
N PRO A 123 3.27 -23.28 -7.08
CA PRO A 123 3.14 -24.24 -8.18
C PRO A 123 3.17 -23.48 -9.51
N GLY A 124 4.35 -22.96 -9.87
CA GLY A 124 4.62 -22.44 -11.20
C GLY A 124 5.54 -23.40 -11.94
N GLU A 125 5.26 -23.64 -13.23
CA GLU A 125 6.35 -23.89 -14.17
C GLU A 125 7.40 -22.80 -13.92
N CYS A 126 8.68 -23.15 -13.77
CA CYS A 126 9.78 -22.20 -13.58
C CYS A 126 9.85 -21.23 -14.76
N GLU A 127 9.01 -20.21 -14.78
CA GLU A 127 9.09 -19.17 -15.78
C GLU A 127 10.22 -18.25 -15.35
N VAL A 128 11.38 -18.43 -15.96
CA VAL A 128 12.58 -17.60 -15.83
C VAL A 128 12.22 -16.17 -16.22
N ARG A 129 11.58 -15.42 -15.33
CA ARG A 129 11.17 -14.03 -15.54
C ARG A 129 11.82 -13.12 -14.52
N VAL A 130 13.15 -13.09 -14.61
CA VAL A 130 13.98 -11.94 -14.19
C VAL A 130 13.56 -10.65 -14.94
N HIS A 131 12.73 -10.77 -15.99
CA HIS A 131 12.34 -9.67 -16.86
C HIS A 131 11.26 -8.73 -16.27
N LEU A 132 10.30 -9.20 -15.47
CA LEU A 132 9.19 -8.34 -15.01
C LEU A 132 9.61 -7.32 -13.94
N PHE A 133 10.57 -7.68 -13.07
CA PHE A 133 11.09 -6.74 -12.06
C PHE A 133 12.03 -5.69 -12.68
N VAL A 134 12.81 -6.08 -13.69
CA VAL A 134 13.72 -5.18 -14.43
C VAL A 134 12.96 -4.27 -15.39
N LEU A 135 11.92 -4.76 -16.07
CA LEU A 135 11.08 -3.92 -16.94
C LEU A 135 10.27 -2.89 -16.14
N ALA A 136 9.78 -3.23 -14.94
CA ALA A 136 9.10 -2.24 -14.09
C ALA A 136 10.05 -1.11 -13.65
N LYS A 137 11.33 -1.43 -13.42
CA LYS A 137 12.38 -0.45 -13.09
C LYS A 137 12.83 0.36 -14.31
N LEU A 138 12.96 -0.26 -15.49
CA LEU A 138 13.31 0.42 -16.74
C LEU A 138 12.19 1.35 -17.24
N ASN A 139 10.92 0.94 -17.15
CA ASN A 139 9.80 1.80 -17.51
C ASN A 139 9.69 3.02 -16.57
N LEU A 140 10.02 2.86 -15.29
CA LEU A 140 10.09 3.99 -14.35
C LEU A 140 11.27 4.93 -14.67
N ALA A 141 12.42 4.38 -15.09
CA ALA A 141 13.59 5.16 -15.48
C ALA A 141 13.40 5.90 -16.81
N LEU A 142 12.74 5.28 -17.80
CA LEU A 142 12.42 5.92 -19.08
C LEU A 142 11.37 7.02 -18.93
N SER A 143 10.37 6.83 -18.05
CA SER A 143 9.41 7.89 -17.72
C SER A 143 10.03 9.07 -16.96
N TYR A 144 11.17 8.87 -16.27
CA TYR A 144 11.88 9.93 -15.55
C TYR A 144 12.84 10.73 -16.45
N ILE A 145 13.25 10.17 -17.59
CA ILE A 145 14.14 10.82 -18.55
C ILE A 145 13.37 11.62 -19.62
N GLY A 146 12.04 11.48 -19.69
CA GLY A 146 11.20 12.35 -20.52
C GLY A 146 11.52 12.25 -22.02
N LEU A 147 11.56 11.03 -22.55
CA LEU A 147 11.48 10.77 -23.99
C LEU A 147 10.10 10.22 -24.34
#